data_AF-A0A963N2Z4-F1
#
_entry.id   AF-A0A963N2Z4-F1
#
_cell.length_a   1.000
_cell.length_b   1.000
_cell.length_c   1.000
_cell.angle_alpha   90.00
_cell.angle_beta   90.00
_cell.angle_gamma   90.00
#
_symmetry.space_group_name_H-M   'P 1'
#
loop_
_entity.id
_entity.type
_entity.pdbx_description
1 polymer ?
#
loop_
_entity_poly.entity_id
_entity_poly.type
_entity_poly.pdbx_seq_one_letter_code
_entity_poly.pdbx_strand_id
1 'polypeptide(L)'
;MPITQDLSILSLIAEASLLVKLVMALLAVVSFMSWYWIFRKWFSIGRARRKSLAFERSFWSGGDLNSLFESASHDRHNTGPMERIFESGYREFTKLRAKNADHATIVDGARRAMRATYQRE
;
A
#
# COMPACT_ATOMS: atom_id res chain seq x y z
N MET A 1 -39.95 -8.64 -45.35
CA MET A 1 -39.18 -7.51 -44.78
C MET A 1 -38.08 -8.08 -43.92
N PRO A 2 -36.82 -8.19 -44.39
CA PRO A 2 -35.76 -8.80 -43.62
C PRO A 2 -34.94 -7.72 -42.92
N ILE A 3 -34.85 -7.77 -41.59
CA ILE A 3 -33.72 -7.29 -40.78
C ILE A 3 -33.65 -8.25 -39.58
N THR A 4 -33.09 -9.45 -39.77
CA THR A 4 -31.73 -9.77 -39.27
C THR A 4 -31.44 -9.22 -37.87
N GLN A 5 -32.09 -9.78 -36.84
CA GLN A 5 -31.66 -9.63 -35.43
C GLN A 5 -31.43 -10.97 -34.72
N ASP A 6 -31.53 -12.10 -35.45
CA ASP A 6 -31.32 -13.44 -34.89
C ASP A 6 -29.82 -13.80 -34.70
N LEU A 7 -28.91 -12.96 -35.18
CA LEU A 7 -27.47 -13.05 -34.92
C LEU A 7 -27.04 -12.09 -33.79
N SER A 8 -27.88 -11.91 -32.78
CA SER A 8 -27.41 -11.32 -31.52
C SER A 8 -26.33 -12.24 -30.94
N ILE A 9 -25.23 -11.68 -30.43
CA ILE A 9 -24.12 -12.43 -29.80
C ILE A 9 -24.64 -13.45 -28.77
N LEU A 10 -25.75 -13.11 -28.10
CA LEU A 10 -26.44 -13.97 -27.15
C LEU A 10 -27.05 -15.23 -27.80
N SER A 11 -27.61 -15.12 -29.01
CA SER A 11 -28.15 -16.25 -29.78
C SER A 11 -27.05 -17.22 -30.20
N LEU A 12 -25.92 -16.69 -30.70
CA LEU A 12 -24.75 -17.47 -31.08
C LEU A 12 -24.15 -18.25 -29.89
N ILE A 13 -24.16 -17.62 -28.71
CA ILE A 13 -23.75 -18.27 -27.45
C ILE A 13 -24.80 -19.28 -26.98
N ALA A 14 -26.09 -19.03 -27.19
CA ALA A 14 -27.18 -19.92 -26.79
C ALA A 14 -27.24 -21.20 -27.64
N GLU A 15 -26.91 -21.14 -28.92
CA GLU A 15 -26.77 -22.31 -29.80
C GLU A 15 -25.43 -23.03 -29.69
N ALA A 16 -24.42 -22.40 -29.08
CA ALA A 16 -23.11 -23.01 -28.90
C ALA A 16 -23.18 -24.29 -28.05
N SER A 17 -22.26 -25.22 -28.32
CA SER A 17 -22.13 -26.48 -27.58
C SER A 17 -21.86 -26.23 -26.09
N LEU A 18 -22.30 -27.17 -25.24
CA LEU A 18 -22.14 -27.08 -23.78
C LEU A 18 -20.68 -26.83 -23.37
N LEU A 19 -19.74 -27.47 -24.07
CA LEU A 19 -18.30 -27.30 -23.84
C LEU A 19 -17.84 -25.86 -24.09
N VAL A 20 -18.26 -25.25 -25.21
CA VAL A 20 -17.89 -23.87 -25.56
C VAL A 20 -18.45 -22.89 -24.54
N LYS A 21 -19.69 -23.09 -24.08
CA LYS A 21 -20.29 -22.29 -23.00
C LYS A 21 -19.48 -22.36 -21.71
N LEU A 22 -19.01 -23.55 -21.31
CA LEU A 22 -18.17 -23.71 -20.12
C LEU A 22 -16.82 -22.99 -20.26
N VAL A 23 -16.17 -23.08 -21.42
CA VAL A 23 -14.90 -22.36 -21.67
C VAL A 23 -15.12 -20.85 -21.61
N MET A 24 -16.17 -20.32 -22.25
CA MET A 24 -16.49 -18.89 -22.19
C MET A 24 -16.81 -18.43 -20.76
N ALA A 25 -17.56 -19.23 -20.00
CA ALA A 25 -17.86 -18.93 -18.60
C ALA A 25 -16.58 -18.91 -17.73
N LEU A 26 -15.69 -19.89 -17.91
CA LEU A 26 -14.42 -19.95 -17.21
C LEU A 26 -13.55 -18.73 -17.52
N LEU A 27 -13.42 -18.38 -18.80
CA LEU A 27 -12.65 -17.21 -19.25
C LEU A 27 -13.24 -15.92 -18.68
N ALA A 28 -14.57 -15.79 -18.66
CA ALA A 28 -15.24 -14.64 -18.06
C ALA A 28 -14.93 -14.54 -16.57
N VAL A 29 -15.08 -15.64 -15.80
CA VAL A 29 -14.77 -15.66 -14.36
C VAL A 29 -13.31 -15.28 -14.11
N VAL A 30 -12.36 -15.87 -14.84
CA VAL A 30 -10.93 -15.55 -14.70
C VAL A 30 -10.64 -14.08 -15.04
N SER A 31 -11.28 -13.54 -16.07
CA SER A 31 -11.15 -12.12 -16.45
C SER A 31 -11.64 -11.18 -15.35
N PHE A 32 -12.85 -11.43 -14.81
CA PHE A 32 -13.38 -10.67 -13.68
C PHE A 32 -12.51 -10.81 -12.43
N MET A 33 -12.01 -12.01 -12.15
CA MET A 33 -11.10 -12.28 -11.03
C MET A 33 -9.81 -11.47 -11.17
N SER A 34 -9.21 -11.43 -12.37
CA SER A 34 -8.01 -10.66 -12.66
C SER A 34 -8.24 -9.16 -12.42
N TRP A 35 -9.35 -8.63 -12.94
CA TRP A 35 -9.74 -7.24 -12.70
C TRP A 35 -9.91 -6.96 -11.20
N TYR A 36 -10.65 -7.80 -10.47
CA TYR A 36 -10.82 -7.67 -9.02
C TYR A 36 -9.48 -7.64 -8.27
N TRP A 37 -8.53 -8.51 -8.63
CA TRP A 37 -7.19 -8.52 -8.05
C TRP A 37 -6.39 -7.26 -8.38
N ILE A 38 -6.47 -6.76 -9.62
CA ILE A 38 -5.83 -5.52 -10.05
C ILE A 38 -6.36 -4.35 -9.21
N PHE A 39 -7.68 -4.19 -9.07
CA PHE A 39 -8.26 -3.12 -8.27
C PHE A 39 -7.89 -3.22 -6.78
N ARG A 40 -7.88 -4.43 -6.21
CA ARG A 40 -7.43 -4.64 -4.82
C ARG A 40 -5.98 -4.23 -4.62
N LYS A 41 -5.08 -4.66 -5.50
CA LYS A 41 -3.65 -4.32 -5.43
C LYS A 41 -3.45 -2.82 -5.62
N TRP A 42 -4.18 -2.21 -6.55
CA TRP A 42 -4.08 -0.78 -6.85
C TRP A 42 -4.56 0.09 -5.67
N PHE A 43 -5.65 -0.29 -5.00
CA PHE A 43 -6.12 0.40 -3.80
C PHE A 43 -5.17 0.21 -2.60
N SER A 44 -4.58 -0.98 -2.45
CA SER A 44 -3.58 -1.25 -1.41
C SER A 44 -2.34 -0.36 -1.56
N ILE A 45 -1.78 -0.30 -2.77
CA ILE A 45 -0.60 0.52 -3.09
C ILE A 45 -0.93 2.01 -3.00
N GLY A 46 -2.10 2.42 -3.49
CA GLY A 46 -2.55 3.82 -3.46
C GLY A 46 -2.67 4.37 -2.04
N ARG A 47 -3.16 3.56 -1.09
CA ARG A 47 -3.26 3.97 0.32
C ARG A 47 -1.90 4.15 0.98
N ALA A 48 -0.97 3.21 0.79
CA ALA A 48 0.39 3.33 1.33
C ALA A 48 1.09 4.59 0.78
N ARG A 49 0.96 4.85 -0.52
CA ARG A 49 1.56 6.01 -1.18
C ARG A 49 1.00 7.35 -0.69
N ARG A 50 -0.32 7.44 -0.48
CA ARG A 50 -0.95 8.68 0.04
C ARG A 50 -0.49 9.01 1.46
N LYS A 51 -0.31 8.00 2.31
CA LYS A 51 0.19 8.18 3.69
C LYS A 51 1.64 8.64 3.72
N SER A 52 2.51 7.99 2.95
CA SER A 52 3.92 8.43 2.83
C SER A 52 4.04 9.87 2.34
N LEU A 53 3.24 10.29 1.36
CA LEU A 53 3.23 11.66 0.86
C LEU A 53 2.70 12.68 1.87
N ALA A 54 1.78 12.30 2.75
CA ALA A 54 1.28 13.17 3.81
C ALA A 54 2.34 13.37 4.91
N PHE A 55 2.98 12.28 5.33
CA PHE A 55 4.12 12.32 6.25
C PHE A 55 5.26 13.16 5.70
N GLU A 56 5.65 12.94 4.44
CA GLU A 56 6.74 13.69 3.79
C GLU A 56 6.48 15.20 3.76
N ARG A 57 5.27 15.63 3.42
CA ARG A 57 4.90 17.05 3.47
C ARG A 57 5.01 17.62 4.88
N SER A 58 4.56 16.89 5.90
CA SER A 58 4.64 17.33 7.29
C SER A 58 6.09 17.40 7.78
N PHE A 59 6.92 16.42 7.42
CA PHE A 59 8.35 16.41 7.72
C PHE A 59 9.08 17.61 7.09
N TRP A 60 8.84 17.90 5.80
CA TRP A 60 9.47 19.02 5.09
C TRP A 60 8.87 20.39 5.42
N SER A 61 7.65 20.46 5.98
CA SER A 61 7.04 21.72 6.41
C SER A 61 7.70 22.34 7.66
N GLY A 62 8.68 21.65 8.27
CA GLY A 62 9.36 22.12 9.48
C GLY A 62 8.51 22.01 10.75
N GLY A 63 7.45 21.19 10.72
CA GLY A 63 6.64 20.90 11.90
C GLY A 63 7.44 20.14 12.96
N ASP A 64 7.11 20.39 14.24
CA ASP A 64 7.77 19.79 15.40
C ASP A 64 7.88 18.26 15.24
N LEU A 65 9.12 17.74 15.24
CA LEU A 65 9.36 16.30 15.09
C LEU A 65 8.67 15.47 16.20
N ASN A 66 8.38 16.08 17.36
CA ASN A 66 7.62 15.42 18.41
C ASN A 66 6.16 15.17 18.00
N SER A 67 5.49 16.10 17.32
CA SER A 67 4.09 15.91 16.90
C SER A 67 3.96 14.89 15.77
N LEU A 68 4.98 14.82 14.89
CA LEU A 68 5.15 13.75 13.91
C LEU A 68 5.33 12.38 14.58
N PHE A 69 6.15 12.32 15.65
CA PHE A 69 6.35 11.08 16.41
C PHE A 69 5.07 10.64 17.13
N GLU A 70 4.34 11.57 17.73
CA GLU A 70 3.07 11.29 18.43
C GLU A 70 2.02 10.75 17.45
N SER A 71 1.91 11.36 16.27
CA SER A 71 1.02 10.90 15.19
C SER A 71 1.41 9.51 14.68
N ALA A 72 2.71 9.24 14.48
CA ALA A 72 3.21 7.93 14.04
C ALA A 72 3.02 6.84 15.11
N SER A 73 3.17 7.17 16.39
CA SER A 73 2.98 6.27 17.53
C SER A 73 1.51 5.89 17.74
N HIS A 74 0.59 6.84 17.54
CA HIS A 74 -0.84 6.62 17.82
C HIS A 74 -1.52 5.71 16.79
N ASP A 75 -1.04 5.70 15.54
CA ASP A 75 -1.78 5.09 14.43
C ASP A 75 -1.18 3.75 13.93
N ARG A 76 -0.43 3.06 14.80
CA ARG A 76 0.46 1.89 14.52
C ARG A 76 -0.15 0.74 13.70
N HIS A 77 -1.48 0.63 13.60
CA HIS A 77 -2.18 -0.36 12.78
C HIS A 77 -2.47 0.09 11.33
N ASN A 78 -2.33 1.39 11.06
CA ASN A 78 -2.65 2.02 9.78
C ASN A 78 -1.46 2.83 9.21
N THR A 79 -0.42 3.04 10.01
CA THR A 79 0.83 3.75 9.67
C THR A 79 1.52 3.19 8.42
N GLY A 80 1.97 4.08 7.54
CA GLY A 80 2.73 3.71 6.34
C GLY A 80 4.15 3.19 6.68
N PRO A 81 4.81 2.48 5.75
CA PRO A 81 6.17 1.95 5.95
C PRO A 81 7.17 3.02 6.43
N MET A 82 7.09 4.21 5.83
CA MET A 82 7.98 5.33 6.14
C MET A 82 7.81 5.87 7.57
N GLU A 83 6.58 5.94 8.06
CA GLU A 83 6.27 6.43 9.41
C GLU A 83 6.78 5.45 10.48
N ARG A 84 6.74 4.12 10.22
CA ARG A 84 7.31 3.09 11.12
C ARG A 84 8.83 3.19 11.21
N ILE A 85 9.50 3.46 10.09
CA ILE A 85 10.96 3.67 10.06
C ILE A 85 11.32 4.94 10.83
N PHE A 86 10.56 6.03 10.65
CA PHE A 86 10.76 7.26 11.41
C PHE A 86 10.55 7.07 12.91
N GLU A 87 9.47 6.38 13.32
CA GLU A 87 9.18 6.11 14.72
C GLU A 87 10.34 5.40 15.42
N SER A 88 10.90 4.36 14.79
CA SER A 88 12.00 3.58 15.38
C SER A 88 13.30 4.39 15.46
N GLY A 89 13.61 5.18 14.43
CA GLY A 89 14.76 6.09 14.43
C GLY A 89 14.67 7.19 15.48
N TYR A 90 13.50 7.84 15.58
CA TYR A 90 13.26 8.95 16.50
C TYR A 90 13.18 8.47 17.96
N ARG A 91 12.62 7.29 18.21
CA ARG A 91 12.60 6.66 19.53
C ARG A 91 14.01 6.36 20.04
N GLU A 92 14.90 5.86 19.18
CA GLU A 92 16.30 5.60 19.57
C GLU A 92 17.09 6.91 19.73
N PHE A 93 16.83 7.91 18.87
CA PHE A 93 17.40 9.25 18.99
C PHE A 93 17.08 9.89 20.35
N THR A 94 15.80 9.94 20.72
CA THR A 94 15.33 10.53 22.00
C THR A 94 15.89 9.78 23.21
N LYS A 95 15.95 8.45 23.14
CA LYS A 95 16.54 7.60 24.19
C LYS A 95 18.03 7.83 24.38
N LEU A 96 18.81 7.94 23.30
CA LEU A 96 20.25 8.18 23.38
C LEU A 96 20.55 9.62 23.80
N ARG A 97 19.74 10.58 23.35
CA ARG A 97 19.80 11.97 23.80
C ARG A 97 19.51 12.11 25.30
N ALA A 98 18.51 11.39 25.82
CA ALA A 98 18.20 11.38 27.25
C ALA A 98 19.33 10.79 28.11
N LYS A 99 20.21 9.97 27.51
CA LYS A 99 21.41 9.42 28.15
C LYS A 99 22.64 10.31 28.03
N ASN A 100 22.51 11.53 27.48
CA ASN A 100 23.64 12.42 27.17
C ASN A 100 24.76 11.74 26.36
N ALA A 101 24.40 10.83 25.47
CA ALA A 101 25.36 10.18 24.58
C ALA A 101 25.96 11.21 23.60
N ASP A 102 27.16 10.92 23.10
CA ASP A 102 27.81 11.77 22.11
C ASP A 102 26.97 11.91 20.82
N HIS A 103 27.10 13.05 20.16
CA HIS A 103 26.29 13.40 18.99
C HIS A 103 26.46 12.37 17.85
N ALA A 104 27.68 11.85 17.65
CA ALA A 104 27.93 10.79 16.68
C ALA A 104 27.19 9.49 17.04
N THR A 105 27.16 9.13 18.33
CA THR A 105 26.52 7.92 18.84
C THR A 105 24.99 7.99 18.71
N ILE A 106 24.40 9.17 18.97
CA ILE A 106 22.97 9.42 18.82
C ILE A 106 22.54 9.22 17.36
N VAL A 107 23.27 9.82 16.41
CA VAL A 107 22.96 9.74 14.98
C VAL A 107 23.16 8.32 14.44
N ASP A 108 24.23 7.64 14.83
CA ASP A 108 24.48 6.26 14.41
C ASP A 108 23.50 5.24 15.02
N GLY A 109 23.03 5.49 16.25
CA GLY A 109 21.95 4.72 16.87
C GLY A 109 20.65 4.83 16.09
N ALA A 110 20.23 6.06 15.77
CA ALA A 110 19.03 6.32 14.97
C ALA A 110 19.13 5.68 13.57
N ARG A 111 20.28 5.78 12.89
CA ARG A 111 20.54 5.14 11.59
C ARG A 111 20.40 3.62 11.64
N ARG A 112 20.96 2.99 12.67
CA ARG A 112 20.88 1.53 12.84
C ARG A 112 19.44 1.08 13.07
N ALA A 113 18.69 1.78 13.92
CA ALA A 113 17.28 1.47 14.18
C ALA A 113 16.40 1.61 12.92
N MET A 114 16.61 2.68 12.14
CA MET A 114 15.92 2.87 10.86
C MET A 114 16.24 1.73 9.87
N ARG A 115 17.52 1.37 9.69
CA ARG A 115 17.94 0.28 8.79
C ARG A 115 17.35 -1.07 9.20
N ALA A 116 17.32 -1.38 10.49
CA ALA A 116 16.75 -2.63 11.00
C ALA A 116 15.24 -2.73 10.76
N THR A 117 14.54 -1.58 10.74
CA THR A 117 13.11 -1.53 10.44
C THR A 117 12.84 -1.63 8.95
N TYR A 118 13.64 -0.94 8.13
CA TYR A 118 13.57 -1.01 6.67
C TYR A 118 13.79 -2.43 6.13
N GLN A 119 14.71 -3.20 6.71
CA GLN A 119 14.94 -4.60 6.29
C GLN A 119 13.84 -5.58 6.72
N ARG A 120 12.93 -5.17 7.62
CA ARG A 120 11.84 -6.00 8.14
C ARG A 120 10.52 -5.82 7.39
N GLU A 121 10.40 -4.78 6.57
CA GLU A 121 9.22 -4.49 5.72
C GLU A 121 9.49 -4.83 4.26
#